data_AF-A0A965RIN3-F1
#
_entry.id   AF-A0A965RIN3-F1
#
_cell.length_a   1.000
_cell.length_b   1.000
_cell.length_c   1.000
_cell.angle_alpha   90.00
_cell.angle_beta   90.00
_cell.angle_gamma   90.00
#
_symmetry.space_group_name_H-M   'P 1'
#
loop_
_entity.id
_entity.type
_entity.pdbx_description
1 polymer ?
#
loop_
_entity_poly.entity_id
_entity_poly.type
_entity_poly.pdbx_seq_one_letter_code
_entity_poly.pdbx_strand_id
1 'polypeptide(L)'
;MKQGACVKLGDKYLAMVARSGSHSLFQRALERLVPDWAELPKLAPSGARYHPIHLLGPYTLFIDPTDISPVLPLAVMVRDPLERFRSALARTRNSVEEALALRYSDAHFQSLSDMGLIATDVTYFRFPDQIEECAAWLGLETPVPQENAEPDENKPTLTPAEELAVRTAYGDDIALWERLQA
;
A
#
# COMPACT_ATOMS: atom_id res chain seq x y z
N MET A 1 9.77 -5.92 14.76
CA MET A 1 8.34 -5.98 15.10
C MET A 1 7.61 -5.80 13.79
N LYS A 2 6.81 -6.78 13.35
CA LYS A 2 5.95 -6.62 12.17
C LYS A 2 4.83 -5.67 12.58
N GLN A 3 4.53 -4.63 11.82
CA GLN A 3 3.46 -3.69 12.17
C GLN A 3 2.85 -3.13 10.89
N GLY A 4 1.66 -3.60 10.56
CA GLY A 4 0.85 -3.03 9.49
C GLY A 4 -0.05 -1.92 10.02
N ALA A 5 -0.70 -1.20 9.12
CA ALA A 5 -1.79 -0.30 9.47
C ALA A 5 -2.95 -0.49 8.48
N CYS A 6 -4.17 -0.23 8.93
CA CYS A 6 -5.36 -0.28 8.10
C CYS A 6 -6.32 0.85 8.43
N VAL A 7 -7.18 1.21 7.48
CA VAL A 7 -8.24 2.20 7.65
C VAL A 7 -9.57 1.47 7.75
N LYS A 8 -10.37 1.79 8.78
CA LYS A 8 -11.71 1.22 8.95
C LYS A 8 -12.72 1.92 8.04
N LEU A 9 -13.47 1.12 7.26
CA LEU A 9 -14.49 1.55 6.32
C LEU A 9 -15.79 0.78 6.58
N GLY A 10 -16.61 1.30 7.51
CA GLY A 10 -17.79 0.58 8.00
C GLY A 10 -17.40 -0.65 8.81
N ASP A 11 -17.79 -1.83 8.33
CA ASP A 11 -17.46 -3.14 8.89
C ASP A 11 -16.20 -3.79 8.27
N LYS A 12 -15.58 -3.14 7.27
CA LYS A 12 -14.41 -3.63 6.54
C LYS A 12 -13.19 -2.76 6.79
N TYR A 13 -12.01 -3.28 6.43
CA TYR A 13 -10.74 -2.61 6.62
C TYR A 13 -9.93 -2.63 5.32
N LEU A 14 -9.22 -1.54 5.05
CA LEU A 14 -8.28 -1.44 3.94
C LEU A 14 -6.86 -1.30 4.48
N ALA A 15 -5.98 -2.24 4.16
CA ALA A 15 -4.58 -2.19 4.53
C ALA A 15 -3.84 -1.03 3.85
N MET A 16 -2.89 -0.45 4.58
CA MET A 16 -2.12 0.71 4.16
C MET A 16 -0.81 0.28 3.51
N VAL A 17 -0.92 -0.14 2.26
CA VAL A 17 0.22 -0.55 1.45
C VAL A 17 0.65 0.61 0.56
N ALA A 18 1.85 1.15 0.79
CA ALA A 18 2.40 2.20 -0.04
C ALA A 18 2.53 1.74 -1.50
N ARG A 19 2.34 2.67 -2.44
CA ARG A 19 2.54 2.47 -3.89
C ARG A 19 1.66 1.40 -4.55
N SER A 20 0.60 0.92 -3.89
CA SER A 20 -0.32 -0.11 -4.42
C SER A 20 -1.75 0.42 -4.57
N GLY A 21 -1.91 1.61 -5.19
CA GLY A 21 -3.23 2.25 -5.35
C GLY A 21 -3.82 2.90 -4.08
N SER A 22 -3.06 2.91 -2.99
CA SER A 22 -3.51 3.42 -1.68
C SER A 22 -3.93 4.89 -1.72
N HIS A 23 -3.25 5.75 -2.48
CA HIS A 23 -3.66 7.15 -2.60
C HIS A 23 -5.11 7.29 -3.10
N SER A 24 -5.41 6.63 -4.22
CA SER A 24 -6.69 6.70 -4.90
C SER A 24 -7.83 6.12 -4.05
N LEU A 25 -7.59 4.95 -3.43
CA LEU A 25 -8.56 4.35 -2.51
C LEU A 25 -8.75 5.19 -1.24
N PHE A 26 -7.68 5.79 -0.71
CA PHE A 26 -7.76 6.65 0.46
C PHE A 26 -8.45 7.99 0.19
N GLN A 27 -8.38 8.50 -1.03
CA GLN A 27 -9.20 9.64 -1.41
C GLN A 27 -10.68 9.29 -1.34
N ARG A 28 -11.10 8.15 -1.92
CA ARG A 28 -12.49 7.67 -1.79
C ARG A 28 -12.89 7.38 -0.34
N ALA A 29 -11.96 6.85 0.46
CA ALA A 29 -12.18 6.68 1.90
C ALA A 29 -12.43 8.01 2.61
N LEU A 30 -11.66 9.07 2.30
CA LEU A 30 -11.85 10.40 2.87
C LEU A 30 -13.20 11.00 2.47
N GLU A 31 -13.55 10.92 1.18
CA GLU A 31 -14.85 11.39 0.66
C GLU A 31 -16.03 10.78 1.42
N ARG A 32 -15.89 9.52 1.86
CA ARG A 32 -16.91 8.82 2.64
C ARG A 32 -16.88 9.15 4.14
N LEU A 33 -15.68 9.23 4.73
CA LEU A 33 -15.50 9.29 6.19
C LEU A 33 -15.44 10.71 6.75
N VAL A 34 -15.04 11.69 5.95
CA VAL A 34 -14.74 13.04 6.40
C VAL A 34 -15.70 14.02 5.71
N PRO A 35 -16.69 14.57 6.45
CA PRO A 35 -17.51 15.68 5.94
C PRO A 35 -16.62 16.82 5.48
N ASP A 36 -17.01 17.47 4.37
CA ASP A 36 -16.33 18.65 3.81
C ASP A 36 -14.84 18.44 3.48
N TRP A 37 -14.40 17.20 3.26
CA TRP A 37 -12.99 16.87 2.98
C TRP A 37 -12.38 17.71 1.84
N ALA A 38 -13.20 18.09 0.85
CA ALA A 38 -12.79 18.88 -0.30
C ALA A 38 -12.36 20.31 0.09
N GLU A 39 -12.89 20.83 1.19
CA GLU A 39 -12.64 22.15 1.73
C GLU A 39 -11.50 22.14 2.77
N LEU A 40 -11.11 20.96 3.25
CA LEU A 40 -10.04 20.85 4.24
C LEU A 40 -8.67 21.25 3.66
N PRO A 41 -7.84 21.95 4.45
CA PRO A 41 -6.47 22.25 4.05
C PRO A 41 -5.66 20.99 3.75
N LYS A 42 -5.20 20.85 2.51
CA LYS A 42 -4.35 19.73 2.06
C LYS A 42 -2.90 19.96 2.47
N LEU A 43 -2.64 19.94 3.77
CA LEU A 43 -1.32 20.20 4.35
C LEU A 43 -0.47 18.93 4.36
N ALA A 44 0.79 19.07 3.94
CA ALA A 44 1.79 18.03 4.07
C ALA A 44 2.82 18.43 5.14
N PRO A 45 3.32 17.48 5.94
CA PRO A 45 4.43 17.75 6.83
C PRO A 45 5.65 18.25 6.06
N SER A 46 6.29 19.32 6.54
CA SER A 46 7.63 19.75 6.16
C SER A 46 7.91 19.84 4.64
N GLY A 47 6.98 20.42 3.86
CA GLY A 47 7.17 20.64 2.42
C GLY A 47 7.05 19.38 1.56
N ALA A 48 6.63 18.24 2.13
CA ALA A 48 6.34 17.03 1.37
C ALA A 48 5.13 17.22 0.44
N ARG A 49 4.89 16.25 -0.44
CA ARG A 49 3.63 16.19 -1.22
C ARG A 49 2.52 15.69 -0.29
N TYR A 50 1.36 16.34 -0.32
CA TYR A 50 0.19 15.91 0.42
C TYR A 50 -0.23 14.48 0.02
N HIS A 51 -0.68 13.70 1.00
CA HIS A 51 -1.24 12.37 0.78
C HIS A 51 -2.52 12.21 1.64
N PRO A 52 -3.63 11.66 1.10
CA PRO A 52 -4.90 11.44 1.81
C PRO A 52 -4.76 10.78 3.18
N ILE A 53 -3.76 9.91 3.34
CA ILE A 53 -3.42 9.25 4.60
C ILE A 53 -3.29 10.22 5.79
N HIS A 54 -2.84 11.45 5.59
CA HIS A 54 -2.63 12.42 6.67
C HIS A 54 -3.95 12.85 7.35
N LEU A 55 -5.08 12.75 6.64
CA LEU A 55 -6.41 13.05 7.20
C LEU A 55 -7.13 11.78 7.70
N LEU A 56 -6.60 10.59 7.41
CA LEU A 56 -7.19 9.30 7.84
C LEU A 56 -6.68 8.82 9.21
N GLY A 57 -5.81 9.59 9.88
CA GLY A 57 -5.24 9.23 11.19
C GLY A 57 -6.28 8.76 12.23
N PRO A 58 -7.39 9.49 12.45
CA PRO A 58 -8.46 9.08 13.38
C PRO A 58 -9.16 7.76 13.03
N TYR A 59 -9.06 7.31 11.78
CA TYR A 59 -9.68 6.09 11.26
C TYR A 59 -8.68 4.95 11.07
N THR A 60 -7.42 5.18 11.42
CA THR A 60 -6.32 4.23 11.26
C THR A 60 -6.20 3.34 12.49
N LEU A 61 -6.11 2.04 12.27
CA LEU A 61 -5.76 1.03 13.27
C LEU A 61 -4.41 0.42 12.93
N PHE A 62 -3.60 0.19 13.95
CA PHE A 62 -2.35 -0.57 13.78
C PHE A 62 -2.66 -2.06 13.91
N ILE A 63 -2.16 -2.84 12.95
CA ILE A 63 -2.27 -4.29 12.95
C ILE A 63 -1.11 -4.82 13.79
N ASP A 64 -1.43 -5.39 14.95
CA ASP A 64 -0.50 -6.23 15.69
C ASP A 64 -0.53 -7.64 15.09
N PRO A 65 0.56 -8.14 14.50
CA PRO A 65 0.62 -9.48 13.91
C PRO A 65 0.46 -10.62 14.92
N THR A 66 0.60 -10.33 16.22
CA THR A 66 0.36 -11.28 17.32
C THR A 66 -1.08 -11.24 17.84
N ASP A 67 -1.84 -10.20 17.46
CA ASP A 67 -3.24 -9.96 17.85
C ASP A 67 -4.07 -9.55 16.62
N ILE A 68 -3.83 -10.20 15.48
CA ILE A 68 -4.79 -10.17 14.38
C ILE A 68 -5.93 -11.09 14.82
N SER A 69 -6.81 -10.57 15.66
CA SER A 69 -8.07 -11.24 15.95
C SER A 69 -8.72 -11.61 14.61
N PRO A 70 -9.02 -12.90 14.34
CA PRO A 70 -9.34 -13.44 13.01
C PRO A 70 -10.71 -13.01 12.47
N VAL A 71 -11.22 -11.84 12.84
CA VAL A 71 -12.65 -11.49 12.75
C VAL A 71 -12.92 -10.31 11.81
N LEU A 72 -11.90 -9.56 11.39
CA LEU A 72 -12.10 -8.33 10.63
C LEU A 72 -11.87 -8.55 9.13
N PRO A 73 -12.86 -8.31 8.26
CA PRO A 73 -12.68 -8.41 6.81
C PRO A 73 -11.64 -7.37 6.36
N LEU A 74 -10.45 -7.81 5.99
CA LEU A 74 -9.34 -6.96 5.56
C LEU A 74 -9.11 -7.11 4.05
N ALA A 75 -9.12 -5.97 3.34
CA ALA A 75 -8.68 -5.86 1.96
C ALA A 75 -7.21 -5.44 1.89
N VAL A 76 -6.43 -6.11 1.04
CA VAL A 76 -5.04 -5.76 0.74
C VAL A 76 -4.89 -5.60 -0.78
N MET A 77 -4.48 -4.40 -1.22
CA MET A 77 -4.01 -4.22 -2.59
C MET A 77 -2.59 -4.77 -2.72
N VAL A 78 -2.41 -5.68 -3.67
CA VAL A 78 -1.13 -6.28 -4.02
C VAL A 78 -0.68 -5.71 -5.35
N ARG A 79 0.55 -5.23 -5.42
CA ARG A 79 1.22 -4.81 -6.66
C ARG A 79 2.42 -5.70 -6.89
N ASP A 80 2.84 -5.89 -8.14
CA ASP A 80 4.12 -6.51 -8.48
C ASP A 80 5.22 -6.00 -7.52
N PRO A 81 5.80 -6.87 -6.67
CA PRO A 81 6.73 -6.43 -5.63
C PRO A 81 7.98 -5.75 -6.19
N LEU A 82 8.48 -6.20 -7.35
CA LEU A 82 9.65 -5.59 -7.98
C LEU A 82 9.32 -4.22 -8.56
N GLU A 83 8.17 -4.09 -9.22
CA GLU A 83 7.72 -2.77 -9.64
C GLU A 83 7.57 -1.87 -8.41
N ARG A 84 6.86 -2.33 -7.36
CA ARG A 84 6.56 -1.54 -6.17
C ARG A 84 7.83 -0.98 -5.56
N PHE A 85 8.86 -1.82 -5.46
CA PHE A 85 10.19 -1.46 -4.98
C PHE A 85 10.84 -0.39 -5.88
N ARG A 86 10.89 -0.59 -7.20
CA ARG A 86 11.42 0.42 -8.16
C ARG A 86 10.66 1.74 -8.09
N SER A 87 9.35 1.67 -7.91
CA SER A 87 8.45 2.82 -7.69
C SER A 87 8.86 3.60 -6.43
N ALA A 88 9.19 2.91 -5.34
CA ALA A 88 9.66 3.50 -4.09
C ALA A 88 11.06 4.12 -4.25
N LEU A 89 11.98 3.47 -4.96
CA LEU A 89 13.30 4.03 -5.25
C LEU A 89 13.20 5.35 -6.03
N ALA A 90 12.37 5.40 -7.08
CA ALA A 90 12.17 6.63 -7.86
C ALA A 90 11.68 7.80 -6.98
N ARG A 91 10.83 7.50 -5.99
CA ARG A 91 10.25 8.50 -5.08
C ARG A 91 11.23 8.99 -4.03
N THR A 92 11.99 8.08 -3.44
CA THR A 92 12.86 8.34 -2.28
C THR A 92 14.29 8.68 -2.67
N ARG A 93 14.70 8.30 -3.88
CA ARG A 93 16.06 8.44 -4.42
C ARG A 93 17.12 7.66 -3.64
N ASN A 94 16.72 6.64 -2.90
CA ASN A 94 17.64 5.72 -2.22
C ASN A 94 18.29 4.77 -3.24
N SER A 95 19.47 4.26 -2.90
CA SER A 95 20.03 3.06 -3.53
C SER A 95 19.26 1.79 -3.10
N VAL A 96 19.49 0.68 -3.82
CA VAL A 96 18.88 -0.62 -3.47
C VAL A 96 19.31 -1.09 -2.09
N GLU A 97 20.59 -0.95 -1.75
CA GLU A 97 21.13 -1.34 -0.44
C GLU A 97 20.49 -0.55 0.70
N GLU A 98 20.44 0.79 0.59
CA GLU A 98 19.79 1.65 1.58
C GLU A 98 18.30 1.31 1.72
N ALA A 99 17.60 1.13 0.59
CA ALA A 99 16.18 0.77 0.59
C ALA A 99 15.91 -0.57 1.29
N LEU A 100 16.73 -1.59 1.06
CA LEU A 100 16.62 -2.88 1.74
C LEU A 100 16.93 -2.76 3.24
N ALA A 101 17.86 -1.90 3.64
CA ALA A 101 18.13 -1.61 5.05
C ALA A 101 16.94 -0.90 5.74
N LEU A 102 16.20 -0.08 5.00
CA LEU A 102 15.02 0.65 5.48
C LEU A 102 13.72 -0.19 5.51
N ARG A 103 13.75 -1.45 5.05
CA ARG A 103 12.55 -2.29 4.88
C ARG A 103 11.73 -2.52 6.14
N TYR A 104 12.25 -2.20 7.32
CA TYR A 104 11.51 -2.31 8.58
C TYR A 104 11.05 -0.97 9.16
N SER A 105 11.61 0.14 8.69
CA SER A 105 11.37 1.49 9.22
C SER A 105 10.68 2.42 8.23
N ASP A 106 10.64 2.08 6.94
CA ASP A 106 9.97 2.86 5.90
C ASP A 106 8.88 2.04 5.21
N ALA A 107 7.65 2.53 5.28
CA ALA A 107 6.47 1.87 4.71
C ALA A 107 6.53 1.70 3.18
N HIS A 108 7.36 2.47 2.47
CA HIS A 108 7.57 2.28 1.03
C HIS A 108 8.33 0.99 0.70
N PHE A 109 9.19 0.55 1.61
CA PHE A 109 10.06 -0.63 1.45
C PHE A 109 9.66 -1.81 2.33
N GLN A 110 8.68 -1.67 3.21
CA GLN A 110 8.13 -2.82 3.92
C GLN A 110 7.45 -3.81 2.96
N SER A 111 7.76 -5.10 3.11
CA SER A 111 7.04 -6.19 2.41
C SER A 111 5.68 -6.45 3.07
N LEU A 112 4.74 -7.05 2.34
CA LEU A 112 3.46 -7.48 2.93
C LEU A 112 3.70 -8.52 4.04
N SER A 113 4.69 -9.39 3.86
CA SER A 113 5.12 -10.33 4.91
C SER A 113 5.63 -9.60 6.16
N ASP A 114 6.44 -8.55 6.00
CA ASP A 114 6.95 -7.72 7.10
C ASP A 114 5.83 -6.93 7.80
N MET A 115 4.76 -6.57 7.09
CA MET A 115 3.57 -5.95 7.65
C MET A 115 2.61 -6.95 8.32
N GLY A 116 2.85 -8.26 8.17
CA GLY A 116 1.93 -9.30 8.66
C GLY A 116 0.63 -9.40 7.86
N LEU A 117 0.64 -8.95 6.60
CA LEU A 117 -0.54 -8.88 5.73
C LEU A 117 -0.75 -10.10 4.83
N ILE A 118 0.12 -11.11 4.92
CA ILE A 118 -0.03 -12.39 4.23
C ILE A 118 -0.66 -13.41 5.20
N ALA A 119 -1.96 -13.64 5.06
CA ALA A 119 -2.78 -14.48 5.93
C ALA A 119 -3.98 -15.07 5.17
N THR A 120 -4.64 -16.07 5.77
CA THR A 120 -5.75 -16.81 5.15
C THR A 120 -7.06 -16.02 5.07
N ASP A 121 -7.32 -15.15 6.04
CA ASP A 121 -8.61 -14.44 6.19
C ASP A 121 -8.58 -13.02 5.61
N VAL A 122 -7.67 -12.80 4.66
CA VAL A 122 -7.47 -11.52 3.96
C VAL A 122 -7.97 -11.65 2.53
N THR A 123 -8.70 -10.63 2.08
CA THR A 123 -9.10 -10.50 0.67
C THR A 123 -8.04 -9.71 -0.08
N TYR A 124 -7.40 -10.35 -1.07
CA TYR A 124 -6.37 -9.72 -1.88
C TYR A 124 -6.94 -9.22 -3.21
N PHE A 125 -6.50 -8.05 -3.63
CA PHE A 125 -6.87 -7.44 -4.91
C PHE A 125 -5.60 -7.03 -5.67
N ARG A 126 -5.55 -7.33 -6.96
CA ARG A 126 -4.42 -7.07 -7.85
C ARG A 126 -4.43 -5.61 -8.32
N PHE A 127 -3.36 -4.86 -8.06
CA PHE A 127 -3.17 -3.50 -8.58
C PHE A 127 -2.32 -3.53 -9.87
N PRO A 128 -2.67 -2.75 -10.91
CA PRO A 128 -3.77 -1.80 -10.98
C PRO A 128 -5.14 -2.40 -11.34
N ASP A 129 -5.15 -3.61 -11.87
CA ASP A 129 -6.29 -4.19 -12.60
C ASP A 129 -7.59 -4.36 -11.80
N GLN A 130 -7.51 -4.48 -10.47
CA GLN A 130 -8.64 -4.75 -9.58
C GLN A 130 -8.90 -3.64 -8.56
N ILE A 131 -8.45 -2.40 -8.83
CA ILE A 131 -8.66 -1.29 -7.90
C ILE A 131 -10.14 -0.94 -7.73
N GLU A 132 -10.94 -1.07 -8.78
CA GLU A 132 -12.39 -0.80 -8.75
C GLU A 132 -13.15 -1.88 -7.98
N GLU A 133 -12.77 -3.15 -8.16
CA GLU A 133 -13.31 -4.29 -7.42
C GLU A 133 -13.02 -4.16 -5.93
N CYS A 134 -11.80 -3.71 -5.57
CA CYS A 134 -11.45 -3.42 -4.19
C CYS A 134 -12.32 -2.29 -3.62
N ALA A 135 -12.47 -1.18 -4.36
CA ALA A 135 -13.33 -0.07 -3.94
C ALA A 135 -14.79 -0.50 -3.74
N ALA A 136 -15.34 -1.23 -4.70
CA ALA A 136 -16.70 -1.78 -4.60
C ALA A 136 -16.84 -2.74 -3.41
N TRP A 137 -15.86 -3.62 -3.18
CA TRP A 137 -15.85 -4.51 -2.01
C TRP A 137 -15.83 -3.72 -0.69
N LEU A 138 -15.12 -2.61 -0.62
CA LEU A 138 -15.09 -1.72 0.55
C LEU A 138 -16.35 -0.83 0.68
N GLY A 139 -17.25 -0.84 -0.31
CA GLY A 139 -18.40 0.05 -0.38
C GLY A 139 -18.01 1.52 -0.62
N LEU A 140 -16.92 1.74 -1.37
CA LEU A 140 -16.49 3.05 -1.84
C LEU A 140 -17.09 3.33 -3.22
N GLU A 141 -17.16 4.61 -3.57
CA GLU A 141 -17.64 5.04 -4.89
C GLU A 141 -16.63 4.68 -6.00
N THR A 142 -17.15 4.20 -7.13
CA THR A 142 -16.41 3.93 -8.36
C THR A 142 -16.90 4.85 -9.48
N PRO A 143 -16.06 5.27 -10.45
CA PRO A 143 -14.66 4.88 -10.62
C PRO A 143 -13.73 5.52 -9.57
N VAL A 144 -12.67 4.83 -9.19
CA VAL A 144 -11.63 5.38 -8.30
C VAL A 144 -10.80 6.42 -9.08
N PRO A 145 -10.46 7.58 -8.49
CA PRO A 145 -9.65 8.60 -9.14
C PRO A 145 -8.27 8.05 -9.49
N GLN A 146 -7.91 8.10 -10.77
CA GLN A 146 -6.58 7.72 -11.21
C GLN A 146 -5.58 8.82 -10.84
N GLU A 147 -4.58 8.49 -10.05
CA GLU A 147 -3.46 9.38 -9.77
C GLU A 147 -2.32 9.16 -10.76
N ASN A 148 -1.58 10.23 -11.05
CA ASN A 148 -0.38 10.18 -11.88
C ASN A 148 0.68 9.30 -11.21
N ALA A 149 0.75 8.03 -11.62
CA ALA A 149 1.82 7.13 -11.24
C ALA A 149 3.18 7.72 -11.67
N GLU A 150 4.23 7.38 -10.94
CA GLU A 150 5.59 7.72 -11.39
C GLU A 150 5.81 7.09 -12.77
N PRO A 151 6.19 7.87 -13.79
CA PRO A 151 6.41 7.33 -15.12
C PRO A 151 7.60 6.37 -15.11
N ASP A 152 7.56 5.37 -15.98
CA ASP A 152 8.57 4.30 -15.99
C ASP A 152 9.99 4.82 -16.28
N GLU A 153 10.11 5.93 -17.02
CA GLU A 153 11.38 6.59 -17.32
C GLU A 153 12.12 7.11 -16.07
N ASN A 154 11.40 7.40 -14.99
CA ASN A 154 11.98 7.86 -13.72
C ASN A 154 12.35 6.69 -12.79
N LYS A 155 11.95 5.45 -13.12
CA LYS A 155 12.18 4.28 -12.27
C LYS A 155 13.53 3.66 -12.61
N PRO A 156 14.41 3.42 -11.63
CA PRO A 156 15.71 2.82 -11.89
C PRO A 156 15.54 1.41 -12.48
N THR A 157 16.43 1.03 -13.38
CA THR A 157 16.58 -0.36 -13.82
C THR A 157 17.51 -1.07 -12.84
N LEU A 158 17.04 -2.16 -12.25
CA LEU A 158 17.86 -2.95 -11.33
C LEU A 158 18.88 -3.77 -12.12
N THR A 159 20.10 -3.87 -11.61
CA THR A 159 21.06 -4.87 -12.08
C THR A 159 20.59 -6.28 -11.70
N PRO A 160 21.09 -7.34 -12.35
CA PRO A 160 20.70 -8.71 -12.00
C PRO A 160 20.95 -9.08 -10.53
N ALA A 161 22.03 -8.55 -9.94
CA ALA A 161 22.36 -8.80 -8.53
C ALA A 161 21.39 -8.08 -7.58
N GLU A 162 21.03 -6.83 -7.89
CA GLU A 162 20.04 -6.07 -7.12
C GLU A 162 18.64 -6.70 -7.23
N GLU A 163 18.22 -7.10 -8.44
CA GLU A 163 16.95 -7.79 -8.62
C GLU A 163 16.90 -9.08 -7.80
N LEU A 164 17.97 -9.88 -7.80
CA LEU A 164 18.05 -11.09 -6.98
C LEU A 164 17.95 -10.78 -5.47
N ALA A 165 18.61 -9.72 -4.99
CA ALA A 165 18.52 -9.29 -3.60
C ALA A 165 17.08 -8.89 -3.22
N VAL A 166 16.40 -8.13 -4.08
CA VAL A 166 15.00 -7.73 -3.85
C VAL A 166 14.08 -8.96 -3.92
N ARG A 167 14.24 -9.84 -4.91
CA ARG A 167 13.44 -11.08 -5.00
C ARG A 167 13.58 -11.95 -3.76
N THR A 168 14.80 -12.04 -3.22
CA THR A 168 15.07 -12.79 -1.99
C THR A 168 14.35 -12.14 -0.80
N ALA A 169 14.41 -10.81 -0.69
CA ALA A 169 13.79 -10.08 0.42
C ALA A 169 12.25 -10.07 0.36
N TYR A 170 11.65 -10.15 -0.82
CA TYR A 170 10.20 -10.08 -1.07
C TYR A 170 9.61 -11.42 -1.52
N GLY A 171 10.26 -12.56 -1.22
CA GLY A 171 9.86 -13.88 -1.74
C GLY A 171 8.39 -14.23 -1.50
N ASP A 172 7.87 -13.99 -0.29
CA ASP A 172 6.46 -14.24 0.04
C ASP A 172 5.50 -13.34 -0.74
N ASP A 173 5.83 -12.05 -0.88
CA ASP A 173 5.04 -11.08 -1.66
C ASP A 173 4.99 -11.50 -3.14
N ILE A 174 6.11 -12.00 -3.69
CA ILE A 174 6.21 -12.46 -5.08
C ILE A 174 5.35 -13.70 -5.28
N ALA A 175 5.45 -14.69 -4.38
CA ALA A 175 4.62 -15.89 -4.45
C ALA A 175 3.12 -15.56 -4.37
N LEU A 176 2.74 -14.60 -3.52
CA LEU A 176 1.37 -14.08 -3.46
C LEU A 176 0.95 -13.44 -4.78
N TRP A 177 1.79 -12.54 -5.34
CA TRP A 177 1.51 -11.86 -6.60
C TRP A 177 1.33 -12.82 -7.77
N GLU A 178 2.19 -13.82 -7.89
CA GLU A 178 2.11 -14.84 -8.93
C GLU A 178 0.84 -15.68 -8.80
N ARG A 179 0.45 -16.05 -7.57
CA ARG A 179 -0.80 -16.77 -7.31
C ARG A 179 -2.05 -15.98 -7.71
N LEU A 180 -2.04 -14.65 -7.59
CA LEU A 180 -3.16 -13.78 -7.99
C LEU A 180 -3.26 -13.55 -9.50
N GLN A 181 -2.28 -14.01 -10.28
CA GLN A 181 -2.31 -13.97 -11.75
C GLN A 181 -2.86 -15.25 -12.38
N ALA A 182 -2.89 -16.36 -11.63
CA ALA A 182 -3.39 -17.66 -12.07
C ALA A 182 -4.92 -17.75 -11.99
#